data_AF-A0A1C6P0E7-F1
#
_entry.id   AF-A0A1C6P0E7-F1
#
_cell.length_a   1.000
_cell.length_b   1.000
_cell.length_c   1.000
_cell.angle_alpha   90.00
_cell.angle_beta   90.00
_cell.angle_gamma   90.00
#
_symmetry.space_group_name_H-M   'P 1'
#
loop_
_entity.id
_entity.type
_entity.pdbx_description
1 polymer ?
#
loop_
_entity_poly.entity_id
_entity_poly.type
_entity_poly.pdbx_seq_one_letter_code
_entity_poly.pdbx_strand_id
1 'polypeptide(L)'
;MMVSMAGLEGVEQPRPHNGATAARWTTAVEDEQAFKALELFGNPTEGEVRLPSRPESAATARRITSCVMLRQWQLPPQTAEHGVLLVSELVGNAVRHTGARVFGLRMLRRRGWVRIEVRDPSRGLPCLMPVREMDVSGRGLFLVDKLSDRWGVDLLPRGKTTWFEMRTTDR
;
A
#
# COMPACT_ATOMS: atom_id res chain seq x y z
N MET A 1 -22.15 -57.42 -45.95
CA MET A 1 -21.12 -56.71 -45.18
C MET A 1 -21.80 -55.53 -44.50
N MET A 2 -21.74 -55.50 -43.17
CA MET A 2 -22.36 -54.50 -42.29
C MET A 2 -21.65 -53.15 -42.40
N VAL A 3 -22.42 -52.06 -42.45
CA VAL A 3 -21.96 -50.73 -42.07
C VAL A 3 -22.81 -50.30 -40.87
N SER A 4 -22.19 -50.18 -39.71
CA SER A 4 -22.81 -49.68 -38.49
C SER A 4 -22.22 -48.30 -38.19
N MET A 5 -23.08 -47.28 -38.21
CA MET A 5 -22.79 -45.92 -37.78
C MET A 5 -23.06 -45.84 -36.27
N ALA A 6 -22.02 -45.62 -35.47
CA ALA A 6 -22.16 -45.28 -34.06
C ALA A 6 -21.73 -43.82 -33.86
N GLY A 7 -22.69 -42.97 -33.53
CA GLY A 7 -22.45 -41.60 -33.09
C GLY A 7 -21.93 -41.57 -31.66
N LEU A 8 -20.99 -40.65 -31.40
CA LEU A 8 -20.60 -40.19 -30.08
C LEU A 8 -20.39 -38.68 -30.18
N GLU A 9 -21.45 -37.90 -29.96
CA GLU A 9 -21.33 -36.47 -29.70
C GLU A 9 -20.90 -36.28 -28.24
N GLY A 10 -19.67 -35.80 -28.08
CA GLY A 10 -19.14 -35.37 -26.79
C GLY A 10 -19.86 -34.11 -26.32
N VAL A 11 -20.61 -34.24 -25.22
CA VAL A 11 -21.06 -33.09 -24.43
C VAL A 11 -19.83 -32.41 -23.81
N GLU A 12 -19.47 -31.26 -24.36
CA GLU A 12 -18.50 -30.36 -23.76
C GLU A 12 -19.21 -29.60 -22.61
N GLN A 13 -18.89 -29.96 -21.37
CA GLN A 13 -19.38 -29.25 -20.20
C GLN A 13 -18.63 -27.91 -20.03
N PRO A 14 -19.32 -26.78 -19.80
CA PRO A 14 -18.66 -25.52 -19.53
C PRO A 14 -18.01 -25.53 -18.14
N ARG A 15 -16.69 -25.36 -18.08
CA ARG A 15 -15.94 -25.17 -16.82
C ARG A 15 -16.30 -23.80 -16.22
N PRO A 16 -16.72 -23.71 -14.94
CA PRO A 16 -16.98 -22.42 -14.32
C PRO A 16 -15.68 -21.67 -14.02
N HIS A 17 -15.64 -20.39 -14.38
CA HIS A 17 -14.54 -19.48 -14.08
C HIS A 17 -14.49 -19.18 -12.57
N ASN A 18 -13.62 -19.88 -11.84
CA ASN A 18 -13.48 -19.83 -10.37
C ASN A 18 -12.77 -18.57 -9.81
N GLY A 19 -12.67 -17.49 -10.61
CA GLY A 19 -11.87 -16.30 -10.25
C GLY A 19 -12.53 -15.37 -9.22
N ALA A 20 -13.86 -15.22 -9.28
CA ALA A 20 -14.59 -14.29 -8.41
C ALA A 20 -14.62 -14.76 -6.94
N THR A 21 -14.73 -16.07 -6.71
CA THR A 21 -14.68 -16.66 -5.38
C THR A 21 -13.28 -16.51 -4.79
N ALA A 22 -12.23 -16.85 -5.52
CA ALA A 22 -10.85 -16.70 -5.04
C ALA A 22 -10.54 -15.25 -4.65
N ALA A 23 -10.87 -14.27 -5.51
CA ALA A 23 -10.64 -12.85 -5.23
C ALA A 23 -11.37 -12.37 -3.97
N ARG A 24 -12.64 -12.75 -3.79
CA ARG A 24 -13.45 -12.37 -2.62
C ARG A 24 -12.90 -12.96 -1.32
N TRP A 25 -12.35 -14.18 -1.36
CA TRP A 25 -11.71 -14.79 -0.21
C TRP A 25 -10.38 -14.10 0.13
N THR A 26 -9.58 -13.74 -0.88
CA THR A 26 -8.34 -12.97 -0.68
C THR A 26 -8.61 -11.62 -0.03
N THR A 27 -9.60 -10.86 -0.50
CA THR A 27 -9.97 -9.56 0.10
C THR A 27 -10.44 -9.72 1.55
N ALA A 28 -11.20 -10.75 1.87
CA ALA A 28 -11.67 -10.98 3.24
C ALA A 28 -10.52 -11.28 4.22
N VAL A 29 -9.54 -12.08 3.78
CA VAL A 29 -8.34 -12.38 4.58
C VAL A 29 -7.46 -11.12 4.75
N GLU A 30 -7.32 -10.32 3.70
CA GLU A 30 -6.59 -9.05 3.76
C GLU A 30 -7.25 -8.06 4.71
N ASP A 31 -8.58 -7.95 4.68
CA ASP A 31 -9.35 -7.11 5.60
C ASP A 31 -9.16 -7.58 7.06
N GLU A 32 -9.27 -8.89 7.33
CA GLU A 32 -9.04 -9.44 8.68
C GLU A 32 -7.63 -9.13 9.20
N GLN A 33 -6.62 -9.28 8.35
CA GLN A 33 -5.23 -8.95 8.71
C GLN A 33 -5.05 -7.44 8.94
N ALA A 34 -5.74 -6.60 8.20
CA ALA A 34 -5.70 -5.16 8.41
C ALA A 34 -6.37 -4.76 9.73
N PHE A 35 -7.52 -5.35 10.07
CA PHE A 35 -8.18 -5.11 11.36
C PHE A 35 -7.31 -5.55 12.54
N LYS A 36 -6.70 -6.75 12.47
CA LYS A 36 -5.74 -7.20 13.49
C LYS A 36 -4.54 -6.25 13.62
N ALA A 37 -4.05 -5.70 12.51
CA ALA A 37 -2.96 -4.74 12.54
C ALA A 37 -3.38 -3.41 13.18
N LEU A 38 -4.59 -2.93 12.91
CA LEU A 38 -5.16 -1.73 13.55
C LEU A 38 -5.39 -1.93 15.05
N GLU A 39 -5.86 -3.10 15.48
CA GLU A 39 -5.96 -3.44 16.92
C GLU A 39 -4.58 -3.47 17.58
N LEU A 40 -3.59 -4.10 16.95
CA LEU A 40 -2.27 -4.30 17.53
C LEU A 40 -1.44 -3.02 17.62
N PHE A 41 -1.48 -2.18 16.58
CA PHE A 41 -0.63 -0.99 16.46
C PHE A 41 -1.36 0.33 16.68
N GLY A 42 -2.70 0.31 16.67
CA GLY A 42 -3.56 1.49 16.74
C GLY A 42 -3.98 2.00 15.35
N ASN A 43 -4.85 3.02 15.36
CA ASN A 43 -5.37 3.66 14.17
C ASN A 43 -4.48 4.87 13.76
N PRO A 44 -3.83 4.86 12.58
CA PRO A 44 -2.97 5.95 12.14
C PRO A 44 -3.74 7.25 11.83
N THR A 45 -5.07 7.20 11.78
CA THR A 45 -5.92 8.39 11.60
C THR A 45 -6.15 9.17 12.90
N GLU A 46 -5.92 8.52 14.05
CA GLU A 46 -6.07 9.11 15.38
C GLU A 46 -4.71 9.54 15.95
N GLY A 47 -3.67 8.76 15.67
CA GLY A 47 -2.34 8.89 16.26
C GLY A 47 -1.20 8.54 15.30
N GLU A 48 0.04 8.87 15.67
CA GLU A 48 1.19 8.17 15.07
C GLU A 48 1.21 6.73 15.61
N VAL A 49 1.17 5.75 14.72
CA VAL A 49 1.30 4.32 15.08
C VAL A 49 2.75 3.90 14.88
N ARG A 50 3.29 3.12 15.81
CA ARG A 50 4.70 2.73 15.80
C ARG A 50 4.86 1.29 15.34
N LEU A 51 5.54 1.10 14.21
CA LEU A 51 5.80 -0.21 13.65
C LEU A 51 7.27 -0.60 13.81
N PRO A 52 7.59 -1.88 14.04
CA PRO A 52 8.96 -2.37 13.97
C PRO A 52 9.57 -2.02 12.60
N SER A 53 10.85 -1.69 12.56
CA SER A 53 11.55 -1.43 11.30
C SER A 53 12.09 -2.74 10.74
N ARG A 54 11.20 -3.55 10.15
CA ARG A 54 11.53 -4.82 9.51
C ARG A 54 10.88 -4.90 8.13
N PRO A 55 11.41 -5.70 7.19
CA PRO A 55 10.81 -5.85 5.86
C PRO A 55 9.32 -6.22 5.90
N GLU A 56 8.89 -7.03 6.86
CA GLU A 56 7.50 -7.47 7.02
C GLU A 56 6.56 -6.30 7.38
N SER A 57 7.09 -5.28 8.05
CA SER A 57 6.31 -4.11 8.48
C SER A 57 5.88 -3.23 7.30
N ALA A 58 6.53 -3.34 6.14
CA ALA A 58 6.03 -2.75 4.91
C ALA A 58 4.68 -3.37 4.48
N ALA A 59 4.54 -4.69 4.62
CA ALA A 59 3.27 -5.35 4.32
C ALA A 59 2.17 -4.95 5.31
N THR A 60 2.51 -4.82 6.59
CA THR A 60 1.57 -4.32 7.61
C THR A 60 1.13 -2.88 7.31
N ALA A 61 2.07 -1.98 7.00
CA ALA A 61 1.75 -0.59 6.65
C ALA A 61 0.87 -0.49 5.41
N ARG A 62 1.12 -1.30 4.37
CA ARG A 62 0.27 -1.39 3.17
C ARG A 62 -1.16 -1.81 3.51
N ARG A 63 -1.34 -2.85 4.33
CA ARG A 63 -2.67 -3.34 4.73
C ARG A 63 -3.45 -2.28 5.53
N ILE A 64 -2.80 -1.67 6.52
CA ILE A 64 -3.38 -0.57 7.30
C ILE A 64 -3.81 0.57 6.37
N THR A 65 -2.93 0.99 5.47
CA THR A 65 -3.20 2.10 4.52
C THR A 65 -4.38 1.76 3.61
N SER A 66 -4.39 0.56 3.03
CA SER A 66 -5.48 0.09 2.17
C SER A 66 -6.83 0.10 2.91
N CYS A 67 -6.87 -0.49 4.10
CA CYS A 67 -8.08 -0.54 4.93
C CYS A 67 -8.57 0.87 5.29
N VAL A 68 -7.68 1.75 5.75
CA VAL A 68 -8.04 3.14 6.07
C VAL A 68 -8.60 3.86 4.84
N MET A 69 -7.91 3.79 3.69
CA MET A 69 -8.33 4.52 2.50
C MET A 69 -9.63 3.99 1.89
N LEU A 70 -9.80 2.66 1.81
CA LEU A 70 -10.96 2.02 1.19
C LEU A 70 -12.17 1.92 2.13
N ARG A 71 -11.96 1.60 3.40
CA ARG A 71 -13.05 1.30 4.36
C ARG A 71 -13.39 2.50 5.21
N GLN A 72 -12.39 3.14 5.82
CA GLN A 72 -12.64 4.27 6.72
C GLN A 72 -12.91 5.57 5.95
N TRP A 73 -12.10 5.85 4.93
CA TRP A 73 -12.22 7.07 4.13
C TRP A 73 -13.04 6.90 2.85
N GLN A 74 -13.31 5.66 2.42
CA GLN A 74 -14.14 5.35 1.26
C GLN A 74 -13.67 6.05 -0.02
N LEU A 75 -12.34 6.16 -0.18
CA LEU A 75 -11.72 6.73 -1.35
C LEU A 75 -11.82 5.78 -2.55
N PRO A 76 -11.74 6.30 -3.79
CA PRO A 76 -11.72 5.47 -4.99
C PRO A 76 -10.59 4.43 -4.94
N PRO A 77 -10.81 3.21 -5.47
CA PRO A 77 -9.80 2.15 -5.48
C PRO A 77 -8.45 2.58 -6.08
N GLN A 78 -8.47 3.32 -7.21
CA GLN A 78 -7.23 3.79 -7.84
C GLN A 78 -6.43 4.72 -6.93
N THR A 79 -7.11 5.61 -6.18
CA THR A 79 -6.45 6.50 -5.22
C THR A 79 -5.84 5.71 -4.06
N ALA A 80 -6.53 4.67 -3.58
CA ALA A 80 -6.03 3.80 -2.53
C ALA A 80 -4.80 2.98 -3.00
N GLU A 81 -4.82 2.47 -4.23
CA GLU A 81 -3.69 1.76 -4.84
C GLU A 81 -2.44 2.63 -4.90
N HIS A 82 -2.56 3.88 -5.37
CA HIS A 82 -1.45 4.83 -5.35
C HIS A 82 -0.96 5.10 -3.92
N GLY A 83 -1.87 5.35 -2.97
CA GLY A 83 -1.51 5.59 -1.57
C GLY A 83 -0.74 4.42 -0.95
N VAL A 84 -1.19 3.20 -1.18
CA VAL A 84 -0.53 1.97 -0.70
C VAL A 84 0.86 1.80 -1.31
N LEU A 85 1.00 2.07 -2.61
CA LEU A 85 2.29 2.04 -3.30
C LEU A 85 3.27 3.05 -2.69
N LEU A 86 2.85 4.31 -2.55
CA LEU A 86 3.69 5.37 -2.00
C LEU A 86 4.08 5.12 -0.54
N VAL A 87 3.17 4.57 0.27
CA VAL A 87 3.51 4.11 1.64
C VAL A 87 4.56 3.02 1.61
N SER A 88 4.46 2.07 0.68
CA SER A 88 5.47 1.00 0.54
C SER A 88 6.86 1.58 0.24
N GLU A 89 6.94 2.62 -0.60
CA GLU A 89 8.20 3.28 -0.92
C GLU A 89 8.78 4.05 0.28
N LEU A 90 7.96 4.83 0.99
CA LEU A 90 8.42 5.58 2.17
C LEU A 90 8.85 4.65 3.30
N VAL A 91 8.06 3.61 3.60
CA VAL A 91 8.40 2.62 4.62
C VAL A 91 9.63 1.81 4.19
N GLY A 92 9.71 1.42 2.93
CA GLY A 92 10.88 0.75 2.38
C GLY A 92 12.16 1.57 2.54
N ASN A 93 12.09 2.89 2.34
CA ASN A 93 13.21 3.79 2.59
C ASN A 93 13.56 3.88 4.08
N ALA A 94 12.56 4.00 4.96
CA ALA A 94 12.78 4.02 6.40
C ALA A 94 13.47 2.72 6.88
N VAL A 95 13.00 1.56 6.45
CA VAL A 95 13.55 0.25 6.82
C VAL A 95 14.98 0.07 6.28
N ARG A 96 15.24 0.44 5.02
CA ARG A 96 16.55 0.20 4.38
C ARG A 96 17.64 1.16 4.84
N HIS A 97 17.30 2.42 5.12
CA HIS A 97 18.32 3.48 5.20
C HIS A 97 18.52 4.08 6.59
N THR A 98 17.67 3.76 7.57
CA THR A 98 17.72 4.45 8.87
C THR A 98 18.42 3.63 9.96
N GLY A 99 18.45 2.30 9.83
CA GLY A 99 18.89 1.40 10.91
C GLY A 99 18.06 1.50 12.20
N ALA A 100 16.94 2.21 12.16
CA ALA A 100 16.07 2.41 13.32
C ALA A 100 15.42 1.08 13.73
N ARG A 101 15.06 0.93 15.01
CA ARG A 101 14.27 -0.23 15.47
C ARG A 101 12.78 -0.10 15.17
N VAL A 102 12.29 1.13 15.03
CA VAL A 102 10.88 1.48 14.91
C VAL A 102 10.75 2.71 14.01
N PHE A 103 9.71 2.75 13.19
CA PHE A 103 9.25 3.95 12.48
C PHE A 103 7.79 4.25 12.86
N GLY A 104 7.38 5.51 12.68
CA GLY A 104 6.02 5.99 12.88
C GLY A 104 5.26 6.10 11.56
N LEU A 105 3.98 5.74 11.55
CA LEU A 105 3.05 5.98 10.45
C LEU A 105 1.90 6.85 10.96
N ARG A 106 1.53 7.90 10.23
CA ARG A 106 0.36 8.73 10.52
C ARG A 106 -0.37 9.07 9.23
N MET A 107 -1.69 9.09 9.29
CA MET A 107 -2.56 9.32 8.14
C MET A 107 -3.56 10.43 8.47
N LEU A 108 -3.56 11.49 7.67
CA LEU A 108 -4.37 12.68 7.89
C LEU A 108 -5.30 12.87 6.69
N ARG A 109 -6.58 13.11 6.97
CA ARG A 109 -7.54 13.53 5.95
C ARG A 109 -8.03 14.94 6.24
N ARG A 110 -8.11 15.75 5.19
CA ARG A 110 -8.77 17.05 5.15
C ARG A 110 -9.66 17.11 3.91
N ARG A 111 -10.45 18.18 3.79
CA ARG A 111 -11.28 18.39 2.59
C ARG A 111 -10.37 18.48 1.37
N GLY A 112 -10.65 17.65 0.37
CA GLY A 112 -9.94 17.63 -0.90
C GLY A 112 -8.54 17.00 -0.92
N TRP A 113 -7.99 16.54 0.22
CA TRP A 113 -6.69 15.87 0.22
C TRP A 113 -6.45 14.94 1.42
N VAL A 114 -5.55 13.99 1.21
CA VAL A 114 -4.96 13.14 2.24
C VAL A 114 -3.46 13.33 2.32
N ARG A 115 -2.90 13.23 3.52
CA ARG A 115 -1.47 13.26 3.79
C ARG A 115 -1.08 12.03 4.56
N ILE A 116 -0.01 11.38 4.13
CA ILE A 116 0.52 10.21 4.80
C ILE A 116 1.97 10.49 5.17
N GLU A 117 2.29 10.21 6.43
CA GLU A 117 3.53 10.59 7.07
C GLU A 117 4.24 9.33 7.59
N VAL A 118 5.52 9.22 7.26
CA VAL A 118 6.43 8.20 7.80
C VAL A 118 7.53 8.91 8.58
N ARG A 119 7.54 8.68 9.89
CA ARG A 119 8.51 9.27 10.81
C ARG A 119 9.60 8.27 11.15
N ASP A 120 10.85 8.71 11.08
CA ASP A 120 12.00 7.90 11.47
C ASP A 120 13.03 8.75 12.24
N PRO A 121 13.87 8.14 13.09
CA PRO A 121 14.83 8.89 13.91
C PRO A 121 16.06 9.38 13.14
N SER A 122 16.25 9.01 11.86
CA SER A 122 17.39 9.44 11.06
C SER A 122 17.21 10.87 10.56
N ARG A 123 18.30 11.63 10.59
CA ARG A 123 18.37 12.98 9.99
C ARG A 123 18.80 12.95 8.52
N GLY A 124 19.13 11.78 7.98
CA GLY A 124 19.50 11.62 6.57
C GLY A 124 18.30 11.96 5.68
N LEU A 125 18.46 12.92 4.78
CA LEU A 125 17.42 13.31 3.85
C LEU A 125 17.29 12.27 2.73
N PRO A 126 16.06 11.93 2.29
CA PRO A 126 15.85 11.15 1.08
C PRO A 126 16.45 11.90 -0.12
N CYS A 127 17.27 11.22 -0.91
CA CYS A 127 17.84 11.76 -2.15
C CYS A 127 17.10 11.18 -3.35
N LEU A 128 16.51 12.05 -4.17
CA LEU A 128 16.00 11.67 -5.49
C LEU A 128 17.19 11.25 -6.36
N MET A 129 17.33 9.95 -6.60
CA MET A 129 18.31 9.46 -7.56
C MET A 129 17.69 9.40 -8.96
N PRO A 130 18.44 9.75 -10.02
CA PRO A 130 17.99 9.49 -11.39
C PRO A 130 17.73 7.98 -11.56
N VAL A 131 16.52 7.63 -11.98
CA VAL A 131 16.11 6.24 -12.19
C VAL A 131 16.08 5.96 -13.69
N ARG A 132 16.71 4.88 -14.14
CA ARG A 132 16.55 4.36 -15.51
C ARG A 132 15.43 3.32 -15.53
N GLU A 133 14.78 3.16 -16.68
CA GLU A 133 13.62 2.27 -16.87
C GLU A 133 13.84 0.80 -16.48
N MET A 134 15.10 0.36 -16.36
CA MET A 134 15.50 -1.00 -15.99
C MET A 134 15.97 -1.14 -14.53
N ASP A 135 16.08 -0.05 -13.78
CA ASP A 135 16.64 -0.10 -12.43
C ASP A 135 15.64 -0.73 -11.46
N VAL A 136 15.98 -1.86 -10.84
CA VAL A 136 15.12 -2.55 -9.86
C VAL A 136 15.15 -1.86 -8.49
N SER A 137 16.12 -0.96 -8.26
CA SER A 137 16.29 -0.21 -7.01
C SER A 137 16.37 1.30 -7.29
N GLY A 138 16.04 2.13 -6.29
CA GLY A 138 16.09 3.60 -6.44
C GLY A 138 14.83 4.26 -6.98
N ARG A 139 13.80 3.49 -7.38
CA ARG A 139 12.52 4.03 -7.87
C ARG A 139 11.66 4.73 -6.82
N GLY A 140 11.91 4.49 -5.54
CA GLY A 140 10.92 4.83 -4.51
C GLY A 140 10.54 6.30 -4.45
N LEU A 141 11.53 7.20 -4.40
CA LEU A 141 11.24 8.63 -4.41
C LEU A 141 10.77 9.12 -5.78
N PHE A 142 11.18 8.47 -6.88
CA PHE A 142 10.65 8.77 -8.20
C PHE A 142 9.14 8.47 -8.29
N LEU A 143 8.68 7.34 -7.75
CA LEU A 143 7.25 7.02 -7.71
C LEU A 143 6.49 8.01 -6.83
N VAL A 144 7.04 8.37 -5.67
CA VAL A 144 6.47 9.41 -4.79
C VAL A 144 6.35 10.74 -5.54
N ASP A 145 7.41 11.17 -6.23
CA ASP A 145 7.41 12.40 -7.02
C ASP A 145 6.39 12.39 -8.16
N LYS A 146 6.18 11.24 -8.81
CA LYS A 146 5.26 11.13 -9.94
C LYS A 146 3.79 10.99 -9.57
N LEU A 147 3.48 10.32 -8.46
CA LEU A 147 2.10 9.96 -8.12
C LEU A 147 1.49 10.82 -7.02
N SER A 148 2.30 11.57 -6.26
CA SER A 148 1.81 12.52 -5.28
C SER A 148 1.58 13.90 -5.89
N ASP A 149 0.65 14.67 -5.31
CA ASP A 149 0.50 16.09 -5.65
C ASP A 149 1.59 16.95 -5.00
N ARG A 150 1.98 16.57 -3.78
CA ARG A 150 3.06 17.18 -3.01
C ARG A 150 3.74 16.12 -2.20
N TRP A 151 5.04 16.26 -1.98
CA TRP A 151 5.77 15.46 -1.02
C TRP A 151 6.90 16.29 -0.41
N GLY A 152 7.41 15.84 0.72
CA GLY A 152 8.47 16.56 1.40
C GLY A 152 8.99 15.85 2.62
N VAL A 153 9.85 16.57 3.34
CA VAL A 153 10.51 16.09 4.55
C VAL A 153 10.51 17.21 5.56
N ASP A 154 9.87 16.96 6.70
CA ASP A 154 9.90 17.86 7.84
C ASP A 154 11.00 17.39 8.80
N LEU A 155 12.04 18.21 8.98
CA LEU A 155 13.10 17.92 9.94
C LEU A 155 12.59 18.17 11.36
N LEU A 156 12.83 17.21 12.24
CA LEU A 156 12.44 17.29 13.65
C LEU A 156 13.69 17.27 14.54
N PRO A 157 13.59 17.74 15.81
CA PRO A 157 14.70 17.65 16.75
C PRO A 157 15.24 16.22 16.94
N ARG A 158 14.37 15.22 16.77
CA ARG A 158 14.68 13.79 16.89
C ARG A 158 14.22 13.02 15.66
N GLY A 159 14.87 13.28 14.53
CA GLY A 159 14.65 12.58 13.26
C GLY A 159 13.97 13.43 12.21
N LYS A 160 13.15 12.80 11.37
CA LYS A 160 12.42 13.48 10.31
C LYS A 160 11.07 12.81 10.07
N THR A 161 10.18 13.53 9.43
CA THR A 161 8.95 13.00 8.87
C THR A 161 9.01 13.15 7.36
N THR A 162 9.07 12.03 6.64
CA THR A 162 8.88 12.03 5.18
C THR A 162 7.40 11.87 4.90
N TRP A 163 6.87 12.67 4.00
CA TRP A 163 5.43 12.73 3.78
C TRP A 163 5.08 12.92 2.31
N PHE A 164 3.88 12.50 1.94
CA PHE A 164 3.27 12.84 0.66
C PHE A 164 1.79 13.18 0.84
N GLU A 165 1.26 13.91 -0.14
CA GLU A 165 -0.13 14.33 -0.22
C GLU A 165 -0.72 13.97 -1.56
N MET A 166 -1.99 13.57 -1.54
CA MET A 166 -2.77 13.29 -2.75
C MET A 166 -4.09 14.02 -2.65
N ARG A 167 -4.51 14.65 -3.75
CA ARG A 167 -5.85 15.19 -3.89
C ARG A 167 -6.85 14.05 -3.86
N THR A 168 -7.94 14.27 -3.15
CA THR A 168 -9.07 13.37 -3.13
C THR A 168 -10.28 14.12 -3.65
N THR A 169 -11.02 13.53 -4.58
CA THR A 169 -12.37 14.00 -4.85
C THR A 169 -13.22 13.68 -3.63
N ASP A 170 -13.64 14.72 -2.90
CA ASP A 170 -14.68 14.55 -1.89
C ASP A 170 -15.95 14.06 -2.61
N ARG A 171 -16.56 13.00 -2.07
CA ARG A 171 -17.91 12.56 -2.46
C ARG A 171 -18.94 13.25 -1.59
#